data_AF-A0A6P6UWL8-F1
#
_entry.id   AF-A0A6P6UWL8-F1
#
_cell.length_a   1.000
_cell.length_b   1.000
_cell.length_c   1.000
_cell.angle_alpha   90.00
_cell.angle_beta   90.00
_cell.angle_gamma   90.00
#
_symmetry.space_group_name_H-M   'P 1'
#
loop_
_entity.id
_entity.type
_entity.pdbx_description
1 polymer ?
#
loop_
_entity_poly.entity_id
_entity_poly.type
_entity_poly.pdbx_seq_one_letter_code
_entity_poly.pdbx_strand_id
1 'polypeptide(L)'
;MLEIQFDSGDEKSIAWIDVKGKCFFPKVFVNSSEAFVSYDRNEEILGNKCPKIEIEVKILEDSDNLDSLSGKRKRVSEEIEVEQIERGKSEGTSSNVRNLDAKRRQIVANEVDKARWEKTKLLKEGEKEYTIVKNLFLSGLRSVETDATITRIHQCTRTGVLDKARYEVFMKQMEIMKKARGDANMVFAWHGTSAEGVDSILAHGFGMPDQVQTPRPHGVGVYLSPAKLPHISAMMSDIDDNGEKHVILCRVLLGKCEKIEAGSNQKLPSSLDFDTGVDQLTDPKWYVVWPTNMSTHILPELVVSYKSANHVQGQVTGTPCVKLDSPVPSPFVAKLFAKLGRSLPPLKVLQLQTLCGSLKDGKVGKDMFMEQLRSVVGDEMLRSAINEIRG
;
A
#
# COMPACT_ATOMS: atom_id res chain seq x y z
N MET A 1 -19.69 -27.06 23.87
CA MET A 1 -20.42 -27.67 22.74
C MET A 1 -19.66 -27.34 21.51
N LEU A 2 -19.68 -28.25 20.56
CA LEU A 2 -18.96 -28.12 19.31
C LEU A 2 -20.00 -27.91 18.22
N GLU A 3 -19.77 -26.93 17.37
CA GLU A 3 -20.45 -26.82 16.10
C GLU A 3 -19.61 -27.59 15.08
N ILE A 4 -20.22 -28.59 14.44
CA ILE A 4 -19.59 -29.40 13.41
C ILE A 4 -20.16 -28.96 12.08
N GLN A 5 -19.32 -28.47 11.17
CA GLN A 5 -19.75 -28.22 9.80
C GLN A 5 -19.86 -29.55 9.06
N PHE A 6 -21.09 -29.92 8.68
CA PHE A 6 -21.36 -31.22 8.04
C PHE A 6 -20.62 -31.41 6.70
N ASP A 7 -20.32 -30.32 5.99
CA ASP A 7 -19.65 -30.40 4.67
C ASP A 7 -18.13 -30.57 4.78
N SER A 8 -17.49 -30.00 5.80
CA SER A 8 -16.02 -30.03 5.97
C SER A 8 -15.54 -30.94 7.09
N GLY A 9 -16.42 -31.34 8.01
CA GLY A 9 -16.06 -32.06 9.23
C GLY A 9 -15.37 -31.18 10.28
N ASP A 10 -15.31 -29.87 10.06
CA ASP A 10 -14.63 -28.96 10.99
C ASP A 10 -15.38 -28.78 12.28
N GLU A 11 -14.66 -28.88 13.40
CA GLU A 11 -15.19 -28.71 14.74
C GLU A 11 -14.72 -27.36 15.31
N LYS A 12 -15.68 -26.52 15.72
CA LYS A 12 -15.39 -25.27 16.44
C LYS A 12 -16.11 -25.22 17.79
N SER A 13 -15.41 -24.71 18.80
CA SER A 13 -15.97 -24.55 20.15
C SER A 13 -16.90 -23.35 20.22
N ILE A 14 -18.16 -23.59 20.59
CA ILE A 14 -19.19 -22.55 20.69
C ILE A 14 -19.66 -22.35 22.14
N ALA A 15 -19.84 -21.08 22.50
CA ALA A 15 -20.55 -20.66 23.70
C ALA A 15 -22.03 -20.42 23.38
N TRP A 16 -22.91 -20.68 24.34
CA TRP A 16 -24.35 -20.41 24.19
C TRP A 16 -24.96 -19.91 25.50
N ILE A 17 -26.15 -19.35 25.39
CA ILE A 17 -26.96 -18.87 26.51
C ILE A 17 -28.22 -19.73 26.54
N ASP A 18 -28.61 -20.25 27.70
CA ASP A 18 -29.87 -20.97 27.83
C ASP A 18 -31.08 -20.02 27.88
N VAL A 19 -32.28 -20.60 27.85
CA VAL A 19 -33.54 -19.86 27.89
C VAL A 19 -33.78 -19.08 29.19
N LYS A 20 -32.92 -19.26 30.21
CA LYS A 20 -32.96 -18.54 31.49
C LYS A 20 -31.80 -17.54 31.63
N GLY A 21 -31.12 -17.20 30.54
CA GLY A 21 -30.03 -16.21 30.52
C GLY A 21 -28.69 -16.74 31.04
N LYS A 22 -28.56 -18.05 31.31
CA LYS A 22 -27.30 -18.61 31.83
C LYS A 22 -26.32 -18.89 30.69
N CYS A 23 -25.15 -18.28 30.76
CA CYS A 23 -24.07 -18.47 29.79
C CYS A 23 -23.27 -19.76 30.04
N PHE A 24 -22.97 -20.48 28.97
CA PHE A 24 -22.13 -21.67 28.96
C PHE A 24 -20.94 -21.48 28.02
N PHE A 25 -19.73 -21.51 28.57
CA PHE A 25 -18.48 -21.32 27.83
C PHE A 25 -17.70 -22.63 27.72
N PRO A 26 -17.15 -22.98 26.55
CA PRO A 26 -16.23 -24.10 26.40
C PRO A 26 -15.01 -23.93 27.31
N LYS A 27 -14.66 -24.99 28.05
CA LYS A 27 -13.44 -25.02 28.88
C LYS A 27 -12.19 -25.43 28.09
N VAL A 28 -12.39 -26.03 26.93
CA VAL A 28 -11.33 -26.50 26.01
C VAL A 28 -11.72 -26.01 24.63
N PHE A 29 -10.77 -25.41 23.92
CA PHE A 29 -10.97 -24.90 22.57
C PHE A 29 -10.42 -25.89 21.57
N VAL A 30 -11.30 -26.37 20.68
CA VAL A 30 -10.95 -27.14 19.50
C VAL A 30 -11.09 -26.20 18.31
N ASN A 31 -10.04 -26.08 17.50
CA ASN A 31 -10.03 -25.37 16.23
C ASN A 31 -9.36 -26.28 15.19
N SER A 32 -10.14 -26.91 14.32
CA SER A 32 -9.64 -27.84 13.31
C SER A 32 -9.13 -27.16 12.02
N SER A 33 -9.09 -25.83 11.96
CA SER A 33 -8.55 -25.12 10.80
C SER A 33 -7.00 -25.11 10.77
N GLU A 34 -6.38 -26.29 10.79
CA GLU A 34 -4.99 -26.50 10.39
C GLU A 34 -4.96 -27.38 9.14
N ALA A 35 -5.21 -26.78 7.99
CA ALA A 35 -4.87 -27.40 6.72
C ALA A 35 -3.36 -27.30 6.47
N PHE A 36 -2.67 -28.41 6.79
CA PHE A 36 -1.41 -28.89 6.20
C PHE A 36 -0.10 -28.11 6.40
N VAL A 37 0.69 -28.55 7.38
CA VAL A 37 2.11 -28.84 7.15
C VAL A 37 2.47 -30.16 7.84
N SER A 38 2.69 -31.21 7.05
CA SER A 38 3.29 -32.46 7.49
C SER A 38 4.79 -32.23 7.76
N TYR A 39 5.29 -32.58 8.96
CA TYR A 39 6.46 -33.45 9.14
C TYR A 39 6.63 -33.83 10.63
N ASP A 40 6.80 -35.14 10.82
CA ASP A 40 7.46 -35.89 11.91
C ASP A 40 7.28 -35.51 13.39
N ARG A 41 6.50 -36.37 14.06
CA ARG A 41 6.87 -37.17 15.23
C ARG A 41 8.15 -36.73 15.97
N ASN A 42 7.98 -36.00 17.07
CA ASN A 42 8.62 -36.28 18.36
C ASN A 42 7.87 -35.52 19.47
N GLU A 43 7.35 -36.29 20.42
CA GLU A 43 6.82 -35.79 21.69
C GLU A 43 7.95 -35.14 22.50
N GLU A 44 7.71 -33.94 23.03
CA GLU A 44 7.96 -33.67 24.44
C GLU A 44 7.07 -32.51 24.91
N ILE A 45 6.18 -32.87 25.84
CA ILE A 45 5.18 -32.03 26.49
C ILE A 45 5.90 -31.04 27.40
N LEU A 46 5.89 -29.75 27.07
CA LEU A 46 6.25 -28.70 28.03
C LEU A 46 5.01 -27.86 28.34
N GLY A 47 4.61 -27.91 29.62
CA GLY A 47 3.33 -27.46 30.14
C GLY A 47 2.89 -26.06 29.72
N ASN A 48 1.68 -26.03 29.12
CA ASN A 48 0.88 -24.84 28.90
C ASN A 48 0.62 -24.09 30.23
N LYS A 49 1.45 -23.08 30.53
CA LYS A 49 1.04 -21.98 31.41
C LYS A 49 0.37 -20.91 30.56
N CYS A 50 -0.86 -21.17 30.11
CA CYS A 50 -1.72 -20.08 29.68
C CYS A 50 -2.15 -19.30 30.93
N PRO A 51 -1.92 -17.98 31.02
CA PRO A 51 -2.45 -17.19 32.11
C PRO A 51 -3.97 -17.28 32.09
N LYS A 52 -4.55 -17.69 33.21
CA LYS A 52 -6.00 -17.75 33.42
C LYS A 52 -6.52 -16.32 33.43
N ILE A 53 -7.13 -15.88 32.34
CA ILE A 53 -7.82 -14.58 32.25
C ILE A 53 -9.26 -14.81 32.72
N GLU A 54 -9.62 -14.28 33.88
CA GLU A 54 -11.01 -14.22 34.33
C GLU A 54 -11.61 -12.88 33.91
N ILE A 55 -12.60 -12.91 33.03
CA ILE A 55 -13.37 -11.74 32.60
C ILE A 55 -14.73 -11.82 33.30
N GLU A 56 -14.98 -10.91 34.24
CA GLU A 56 -16.27 -10.78 34.91
C GLU A 56 -17.18 -9.87 34.06
N VAL A 57 -18.13 -10.47 33.34
CA VAL A 57 -19.16 -9.72 32.59
C VAL A 57 -20.42 -9.65 33.46
N LYS A 58 -20.69 -8.47 34.04
CA LYS A 58 -21.96 -8.19 34.70
C LYS A 58 -22.99 -7.76 33.67
N ILE A 59 -23.93 -8.64 33.35
CA ILE A 59 -25.12 -8.30 32.58
C ILE A 59 -26.16 -7.84 33.60
N LEU A 60 -26.49 -6.54 33.58
CA LEU A 60 -27.58 -5.99 34.35
C LEU A 60 -28.87 -6.22 33.54
N GLU A 61 -29.66 -7.19 33.96
CA GLU A 61 -31.04 -7.34 33.52
C GLU A 61 -31.98 -6.60 34.46
N ASP A 62 -32.99 -6.00 33.83
CA ASP A 62 -34.25 -5.48 34.36
C ASP A 62 -34.32 -4.04 34.89
N SER A 63 -34.90 -3.22 33.99
CA SER A 63 -36.15 -2.48 34.15
C SER A 63 -36.53 -1.91 35.53
N ASP A 64 -36.89 -0.63 35.43
CA ASP A 64 -37.77 0.15 36.29
C ASP A 64 -37.16 0.94 37.46
N ASN A 65 -37.38 2.25 37.33
CA ASN A 65 -37.26 3.33 38.30
C ASN A 65 -35.88 3.92 38.64
N LEU A 66 -35.63 5.02 37.95
CA LEU A 66 -34.99 6.26 38.41
C LEU A 66 -35.24 6.56 39.90
N ASP A 67 -34.18 6.61 40.72
CA ASP A 67 -33.84 7.84 41.45
C ASP A 67 -32.43 7.84 42.05
N SER A 68 -31.69 8.93 41.82
CA SER A 68 -30.50 9.44 42.54
C SER A 68 -29.34 8.46 42.86
N LEU A 69 -28.13 8.65 42.35
CA LEU A 69 -27.13 9.49 43.02
C LEU A 69 -26.10 10.07 42.04
N SER A 70 -25.83 11.34 42.27
CA SER A 70 -25.17 12.32 41.44
C SER A 70 -23.64 12.34 41.64
N GLY A 71 -22.92 12.46 40.53
CA GLY A 71 -21.45 12.54 40.50
C GLY A 71 -20.93 13.40 39.34
N LYS A 72 -21.35 14.66 39.30
CA LYS A 72 -20.78 15.85 38.62
C LYS A 72 -19.74 15.59 37.50
N ARG A 73 -20.13 15.78 36.23
CA ARG A 73 -19.28 16.47 35.24
C ARG A 73 -20.09 17.48 34.43
N LYS A 74 -19.66 18.73 34.54
CA LYS A 74 -20.17 19.94 33.92
C LYS A 74 -19.95 19.88 32.40
N ARG A 75 -21.01 19.91 31.61
CA ARG A 75 -21.01 20.39 30.22
C ARG A 75 -22.05 21.49 30.12
N VAL A 76 -21.62 22.65 29.63
CA VAL A 76 -22.46 23.75 29.19
C VAL A 76 -22.83 23.44 27.74
N SER A 77 -24.12 23.45 27.44
CA SER A 77 -24.67 23.41 26.09
C SER A 77 -25.71 24.54 26.02
N GLU A 78 -25.47 25.51 25.14
CA GLU A 78 -26.47 26.49 24.71
C GLU A 78 -27.37 25.82 23.66
N GLU A 79 -28.68 25.91 23.90
CA GLU A 79 -29.74 25.51 23.00
C GLU A 79 -30.01 26.63 21.98
N ILE A 80 -30.30 26.26 20.73
CA ILE A 80 -30.90 27.15 19.72
C ILE A 80 -32.34 26.69 19.54
N GLU A 81 -33.28 27.56 19.89
CA GLU A 81 -34.71 27.38 19.67
C GLU A 81 -35.08 27.48 18.19
N VAL A 82 -36.08 26.70 17.80
CA VAL A 82 -36.69 26.65 16.48
C VAL A 82 -38.08 27.26 16.59
N GLU A 83 -38.39 28.31 15.83
CA GLU A 83 -39.78 28.75 15.58
C GLU A 83 -40.13 28.65 14.09
N GLN A 84 -41.30 28.05 13.85
CA GLN A 84 -42.01 27.99 12.57
C GLN A 84 -43.12 29.06 12.55
N ILE A 85 -43.32 29.78 11.43
CA ILE A 85 -44.64 30.35 11.08
C ILE A 85 -44.85 30.33 9.55
N GLU A 86 -46.05 29.89 9.13
CA GLU A 86 -46.56 29.81 7.76
C GLU A 86 -47.21 31.12 7.22
N ARG A 87 -47.03 31.37 5.92
CA ARG A 87 -48.01 31.70 4.84
C ARG A 87 -48.98 32.91 4.95
N GLY A 88 -48.87 33.84 3.98
CA GLY A 88 -49.93 34.77 3.55
C GLY A 88 -49.55 35.64 2.32
N LYS A 89 -50.46 35.78 1.34
CA LYS A 89 -50.30 36.39 -0.01
C LYS A 89 -50.48 37.93 -0.01
N SER A 90 -49.86 38.65 -0.97
CA SER A 90 -50.51 39.36 -2.11
C SER A 90 -49.78 40.64 -2.60
N GLU A 91 -49.62 40.72 -3.93
CA GLU A 91 -49.66 41.89 -4.85
C GLU A 91 -48.59 43.00 -4.84
N GLY A 92 -48.14 43.40 -6.05
CA GLY A 92 -47.47 44.69 -6.30
C GLY A 92 -46.39 44.72 -7.40
N THR A 93 -46.80 44.61 -8.67
CA THR A 93 -46.24 45.24 -9.90
C THR A 93 -44.89 45.98 -9.85
N SER A 94 -43.92 45.61 -10.72
CA SER A 94 -43.49 46.42 -11.89
C SER A 94 -42.11 46.02 -12.45
N SER A 95 -42.12 45.72 -13.74
CA SER A 95 -41.08 45.78 -14.78
C SER A 95 -39.63 46.24 -14.45
N ASN A 96 -38.62 45.47 -14.87
CA ASN A 96 -37.96 45.70 -16.18
C ASN A 96 -36.82 44.71 -16.48
N VAL A 97 -36.80 44.34 -17.76
CA VAL A 97 -35.86 43.45 -18.44
C VAL A 97 -34.50 44.14 -18.63
N ARG A 98 -33.41 43.36 -18.48
CA ARG A 98 -32.15 43.35 -19.27
C ARG A 98 -30.90 43.20 -18.39
N ASN A 99 -30.37 41.97 -18.32
CA ASN A 99 -28.92 41.70 -18.45
C ASN A 99 -28.69 40.18 -18.44
N LEU A 100 -28.85 39.54 -19.60
CA LEU A 100 -28.57 38.12 -19.82
C LEU A 100 -27.09 37.83 -20.19
N ASP A 101 -26.24 38.86 -20.24
CA ASP A 101 -24.87 38.70 -20.76
C ASP A 101 -23.76 38.61 -19.70
N ALA A 102 -24.09 38.67 -18.40
CA ALA A 102 -23.12 38.45 -17.33
C ALA A 102 -22.95 36.96 -16.94
N LYS A 103 -23.87 36.09 -17.37
CA LYS A 103 -23.91 34.68 -16.93
C LYS A 103 -23.09 33.72 -17.81
N ARG A 104 -22.46 34.23 -18.89
CA ARG A 104 -21.67 33.42 -19.83
C ARG A 104 -20.14 33.50 -19.62
N ARG A 105 -19.67 34.25 -18.61
CA ARG A 105 -18.25 34.34 -18.23
C ARG A 105 -17.93 33.72 -16.87
N GLN A 106 -18.85 32.91 -16.33
CA GLN A 106 -18.68 32.26 -15.03
C GLN A 106 -19.03 30.76 -15.13
N ILE A 107 -18.49 30.11 -16.17
CA ILE A 107 -18.47 28.64 -16.32
C ILE A 107 -17.02 28.13 -16.34
N VAL A 108 -16.01 29.00 -16.17
CA VAL A 108 -14.59 28.60 -16.06
C VAL A 108 -14.00 29.15 -14.76
N ALA A 109 -14.55 28.71 -13.64
CA ALA A 109 -13.90 28.76 -12.32
C ALA A 109 -14.84 28.06 -11.34
N ASN A 110 -14.37 26.96 -10.76
CA ASN A 110 -15.00 26.11 -9.73
C ASN A 110 -15.34 24.70 -10.21
N GLU A 111 -14.39 24.03 -10.88
CA GLU A 111 -14.10 22.66 -10.41
C GLU A 111 -13.46 22.83 -9.04
N VAL A 112 -14.23 22.59 -7.99
CA VAL A 112 -13.67 22.34 -6.66
C VAL A 112 -12.67 21.22 -6.85
N ASP A 113 -11.38 21.52 -6.71
CA ASP A 113 -10.26 20.58 -6.81
C ASP A 113 -10.54 19.39 -5.88
N LYS A 114 -11.26 18.39 -6.40
CA LYS A 114 -11.54 17.17 -5.66
C LYS A 114 -10.18 16.50 -5.49
N ALA A 115 -9.75 16.34 -4.25
CA ALA A 115 -8.53 15.63 -3.95
C ALA A 115 -8.61 14.27 -4.66
N ARG A 116 -7.61 13.98 -5.49
CA ARG A 116 -7.56 12.75 -6.29
C ARG A 116 -7.69 11.52 -5.38
N TRP A 117 -7.07 11.61 -4.21
CA TRP A 117 -7.09 10.59 -3.19
C TRP A 117 -8.06 10.98 -2.07
N GLU A 118 -8.96 10.07 -1.71
CA GLU A 118 -9.86 10.30 -0.58
C GLU A 118 -9.09 10.57 0.71
N LYS A 119 -9.65 11.41 1.59
CA LYS A 119 -9.07 11.74 2.90
C LYS A 119 -7.67 12.35 2.84
N THR A 120 -7.36 13.01 1.73
CA THR A 120 -6.15 13.80 1.57
C THR A 120 -6.47 15.26 1.28
N LYS A 121 -5.49 16.12 1.52
CA LYS A 121 -5.48 17.54 1.17
C LYS A 121 -4.39 17.74 0.11
N LEU A 122 -4.72 18.38 -1.00
CA LEU A 122 -3.73 18.83 -1.97
C LEU A 122 -2.85 19.93 -1.36
N LEU A 123 -1.53 19.75 -1.39
CA LEU A 123 -0.57 20.76 -0.98
C LEU A 123 -0.31 21.76 -2.10
N LYS A 124 -0.31 23.05 -1.76
CA LYS A 124 0.00 24.14 -2.71
C LYS A 124 1.51 24.35 -2.82
N GLU A 125 1.97 24.82 -3.98
CA GLU A 125 3.41 24.97 -4.26
C GLU A 125 4.16 25.94 -3.30
N GLY A 126 3.44 26.86 -2.64
CA GLY A 126 4.02 27.77 -1.64
C GLY A 126 4.08 27.19 -0.21
N GLU A 127 3.52 26.01 0.04
CA GLU A 127 3.56 25.37 1.36
C GLU A 127 4.97 24.83 1.64
N LYS A 128 5.43 24.95 2.90
CA LYS A 128 6.78 24.52 3.30
C LYS A 128 6.95 23.01 3.09
N GLU A 129 5.94 22.26 3.46
CA GLU A 129 5.85 20.80 3.33
C GLU A 129 5.96 20.39 1.87
N TYR A 130 5.27 21.09 0.97
CA TYR A 130 5.35 20.85 -0.48
C TYR A 130 6.80 21.01 -0.96
N THR A 131 7.45 22.11 -0.61
CA THR A 131 8.82 22.42 -1.05
C THR A 131 9.82 21.37 -0.55
N ILE A 132 9.70 20.96 0.72
CA ILE A 132 10.57 19.93 1.31
C ILE A 132 10.41 18.61 0.58
N VAL A 133 9.17 18.13 0.42
CA VAL A 133 8.88 16.83 -0.20
C VAL A 133 9.27 16.84 -1.68
N LYS A 134 8.98 17.93 -2.41
CA LYS A 134 9.38 18.13 -3.80
C LYS A 134 10.89 18.02 -3.97
N ASN A 135 11.66 18.74 -3.16
CA ASN A 135 13.11 18.71 -3.24
C ASN A 135 13.68 17.34 -2.85
N LEU A 136 13.17 16.73 -1.78
CA LEU A 136 13.59 15.40 -1.34
C LEU A 136 13.34 14.36 -2.44
N PHE A 137 12.13 14.32 -3.00
CA PHE A 137 11.76 13.35 -4.02
C PHE A 137 12.55 13.55 -5.32
N LEU A 138 12.60 14.77 -5.85
CA LEU A 138 13.28 15.05 -7.13
C LEU A 138 14.79 14.87 -7.03
N SER A 139 15.43 15.22 -5.91
CA SER A 139 16.87 15.06 -5.75
C SER A 139 17.32 13.61 -5.89
N GLY A 140 16.54 12.66 -5.37
CA GLY A 140 16.83 11.24 -5.46
C GLY A 140 16.25 10.53 -6.69
N LEU A 141 15.24 11.12 -7.35
CA LEU A 141 14.61 10.54 -8.55
C LEU A 141 15.34 10.93 -9.84
N ARG A 142 15.83 12.17 -9.94
CA ARG A 142 16.48 12.70 -11.15
C ARG A 142 17.80 12.04 -11.51
N SER A 143 18.35 11.20 -10.63
CA SER A 143 19.48 10.31 -10.96
C SER A 143 19.12 9.23 -11.99
N VAL A 144 17.82 8.90 -12.12
CA VAL A 144 17.31 7.87 -13.03
C VAL A 144 16.29 8.45 -14.02
N GLU A 145 15.41 9.35 -13.55
CA GLU A 145 14.40 10.01 -14.37
C GLU A 145 14.66 11.53 -14.39
N THR A 146 15.61 11.97 -15.22
CA THR A 146 16.12 13.36 -15.28
C THR A 146 15.02 14.40 -15.46
N ASP A 147 14.05 14.10 -16.31
CA ASP A 147 12.96 15.00 -16.70
C ASP A 147 11.66 14.74 -15.92
N ALA A 148 11.75 14.06 -14.77
CA ALA A 148 10.60 13.83 -13.92
C ALA A 148 10.02 15.15 -13.39
N THR A 149 8.70 15.30 -13.52
CA THR A 149 7.95 16.46 -13.04
C THR A 149 6.88 16.00 -12.07
N ILE A 150 6.91 16.55 -10.85
CA ILE A 150 5.83 16.34 -9.87
C ILE A 150 4.61 17.08 -10.37
N THR A 151 3.47 16.39 -10.45
CA THR A 151 2.20 16.97 -10.84
C THR A 151 1.38 17.37 -9.62
N ARG A 152 1.35 16.54 -8.58
CA ARG A 152 0.57 16.78 -7.34
C ARG A 152 1.26 16.17 -6.12
N ILE A 153 1.12 16.81 -4.96
CA ILE A 153 1.46 16.24 -3.66
C ILE A 153 0.24 16.33 -2.75
N HIS A 154 -0.21 15.20 -2.24
CA HIS A 154 -1.36 15.11 -1.34
C HIS A 154 -0.89 14.70 0.06
N GLN A 155 -1.37 15.39 1.08
CA GLN A 155 -1.11 15.07 2.49
C GLN A 155 -2.31 14.36 3.09
N CYS A 156 -2.07 13.29 3.84
CA CYS A 156 -3.14 12.58 4.57
C CYS A 156 -3.71 13.47 5.69
N THR A 157 -5.02 13.73 5.70
CA THR A 157 -5.64 14.68 6.65
C THR A 157 -6.01 14.04 7.99
N ARG A 158 -6.02 12.72 8.08
CA ARG A 158 -6.36 11.94 9.30
C ARG A 158 -7.70 12.31 9.92
N THR A 159 -8.69 12.72 9.11
CA THR A 159 -9.98 13.17 9.62
C THR A 159 -10.93 12.02 9.95
N GLY A 160 -10.80 10.88 9.25
CA GLY A 160 -11.63 9.70 9.45
C GLY A 160 -11.36 8.96 10.77
N VAL A 161 -12.38 8.28 11.29
CA VAL A 161 -12.28 7.49 12.54
C VAL A 161 -11.18 6.43 12.45
N LEU A 162 -11.15 5.68 11.34
CA LEU A 162 -10.11 4.67 11.10
C LEU A 162 -8.71 5.29 10.97
N ASP A 163 -8.59 6.47 10.37
CA ASP A 163 -7.29 7.13 10.18
C ASP A 163 -6.72 7.66 11.49
N LYS A 164 -7.60 8.16 12.38
CA LYS A 164 -7.24 8.52 13.76
C LYS A 164 -6.79 7.30 14.55
N ALA A 165 -7.54 6.20 14.45
CA ALA A 165 -7.18 4.95 15.13
C ALA A 165 -5.81 4.41 14.64
N ARG A 166 -5.56 4.39 13.32
CA ARG A 166 -4.24 4.00 12.77
C ARG A 166 -3.12 4.90 13.27
N TYR A 167 -3.35 6.21 13.31
CA TYR A 167 -2.38 7.17 13.85
C TYR A 167 -2.09 6.89 15.33
N GLU A 168 -3.12 6.71 16.16
CA GLU A 168 -2.97 6.40 17.58
C GLU A 168 -2.22 5.09 17.81
N VAL A 169 -2.54 4.05 17.04
CA VAL A 169 -1.83 2.76 17.08
C VAL A 169 -0.35 2.93 16.72
N PHE A 170 -0.04 3.66 15.64
CA PHE A 170 1.35 3.93 15.25
C PHE A 170 2.12 4.71 16.32
N MET A 171 1.50 5.77 16.87
CA MET A 171 2.11 6.57 17.93
C MET A 171 2.33 5.74 19.19
N LYS A 172 1.39 4.86 19.52
CA LYS A 172 1.54 3.96 20.67
C LYS A 172 2.63 2.92 20.45
N GLN A 173 2.71 2.35 19.26
CA GLN A 173 3.77 1.42 18.89
C GLN A 173 5.14 2.08 19.00
N MET A 174 5.28 3.33 18.54
CA MET A 174 6.50 4.11 18.69
C MET A 174 6.91 4.29 20.16
N GLU A 175 5.95 4.57 21.06
CA GLU A 175 6.24 4.65 22.51
C GLU A 175 6.69 3.30 23.08
N ILE A 176 6.03 2.20 22.70
CA ILE A 176 6.36 0.85 23.15
C ILE A 176 7.78 0.49 22.71
N MET A 177 8.13 0.74 21.45
CA MET A 177 9.47 0.44 20.92
C MET A 177 10.55 1.29 21.59
N LYS A 178 10.31 2.59 21.82
CA LYS A 178 11.24 3.43 22.60
C LYS A 178 11.52 2.86 23.98
N LYS A 179 10.51 2.32 24.66
CA LYS A 179 10.68 1.69 25.99
C LYS A 179 11.39 0.34 25.91
N ALA A 180 11.07 -0.48 24.92
CA ALA A 180 11.60 -1.83 24.79
C ALA A 180 13.02 -1.89 24.21
N ARG A 181 13.38 -0.95 23.32
CA ARG A 181 14.63 -0.94 22.55
C ARG A 181 15.51 0.29 22.81
N GLY A 182 15.01 1.29 23.53
CA GLY A 182 15.67 2.59 23.74
C GLY A 182 15.34 3.62 22.66
N ASP A 183 15.24 3.18 21.40
CA ASP A 183 14.79 4.00 20.26
C ASP A 183 13.83 3.20 19.37
N ALA A 184 12.81 3.88 18.85
CA ALA A 184 11.92 3.30 17.85
C ALA A 184 12.53 3.31 16.44
N ASN A 185 13.61 4.07 16.22
CA ASN A 185 14.27 4.21 14.92
C ASN A 185 13.25 4.58 13.83
N MET A 186 12.55 5.70 14.05
CA MET A 186 11.52 6.18 13.15
C MET A 186 12.14 6.94 11.98
N VAL A 187 11.86 6.47 10.76
CA VAL A 187 12.37 7.05 9.52
C VAL A 187 11.24 7.42 8.57
N PHE A 188 11.56 8.27 7.60
CA PHE A 188 10.73 8.42 6.40
C PHE A 188 11.21 7.48 5.29
N ALA A 189 10.28 6.80 4.63
CA ALA A 189 10.56 5.87 3.55
C ALA A 189 9.50 5.93 2.45
N TRP A 190 9.88 5.60 1.23
CA TRP A 190 9.02 5.63 0.05
C TRP A 190 8.44 4.24 -0.21
N HIS A 191 7.19 4.18 -0.65
CA HIS A 191 6.56 2.97 -1.15
C HIS A 191 5.91 3.27 -2.50
N GLY A 192 6.30 2.50 -3.53
CA GLY A 192 5.72 2.60 -4.87
C GLY A 192 4.67 1.52 -5.07
N THR A 193 3.55 1.91 -5.68
CA THR A 193 2.43 1.01 -5.99
C THR A 193 1.58 1.60 -7.11
N SER A 194 0.57 0.88 -7.58
CA SER A 194 -0.41 1.36 -8.57
C SER A 194 -1.33 2.42 -7.98
N ALA A 195 -2.09 3.13 -8.84
CA ALA A 195 -3.10 4.08 -8.38
C ALA A 195 -4.15 3.41 -7.46
N GLU A 196 -4.63 2.21 -7.84
CA GLU A 196 -5.53 1.40 -7.02
C GLU A 196 -4.89 0.98 -5.69
N GLY A 197 -3.59 0.69 -5.70
CA GLY A 197 -2.82 0.39 -4.50
C GLY A 197 -2.76 1.58 -3.54
N VAL A 198 -2.61 2.81 -4.05
CA VAL A 198 -2.68 4.03 -3.22
C VAL A 198 -4.05 4.16 -2.57
N ASP A 199 -5.13 4.03 -3.35
CA ASP A 199 -6.49 4.12 -2.81
C ASP A 199 -6.75 3.06 -1.74
N SER A 200 -6.35 1.81 -2.01
CA SER A 200 -6.46 0.70 -1.06
C SER A 200 -5.68 0.97 0.22
N ILE A 201 -4.43 1.44 0.13
CA ILE A 201 -3.60 1.75 1.31
C ILE A 201 -4.19 2.88 2.14
N LEU A 202 -4.73 3.93 1.52
CA LEU A 202 -5.34 5.04 2.24
C LEU A 202 -6.67 4.64 2.89
N ALA A 203 -7.47 3.83 2.19
CA ALA A 203 -8.76 3.37 2.69
C ALA A 203 -8.61 2.32 3.80
N HIS A 204 -7.75 1.32 3.60
CA HIS A 204 -7.68 0.09 4.39
C HIS A 204 -6.37 -0.11 5.16
N GLY A 205 -5.32 0.64 4.83
CA GLY A 205 -3.97 0.42 5.34
C GLY A 205 -3.18 -0.54 4.46
N PHE A 206 -1.93 -0.80 4.82
CA PHE A 206 -1.12 -1.79 4.11
C PHE A 206 -1.72 -3.19 4.27
N GLY A 207 -1.91 -3.88 3.15
CA GLY A 207 -2.38 -5.26 3.09
C GLY A 207 -1.24 -6.25 2.80
N MET A 208 -1.60 -7.54 2.76
CA MET A 208 -0.68 -8.58 2.32
C MET A 208 -0.17 -8.26 0.91
N PRO A 209 1.14 -8.33 0.64
CA PRO A 209 1.64 -8.18 -0.71
C PRO A 209 1.15 -9.35 -1.57
N ASP A 210 0.46 -9.06 -2.68
CA ASP A 210 -0.05 -10.10 -3.58
C ASP A 210 1.07 -10.88 -4.28
N GLN A 211 2.26 -10.26 -4.45
CA GLN A 211 3.54 -10.89 -4.75
C GLN A 211 4.65 -9.82 -4.77
N VAL A 212 5.81 -10.11 -4.19
CA VAL A 212 6.98 -9.22 -4.31
C VAL A 212 7.54 -9.35 -5.73
N GLN A 213 7.43 -8.30 -6.54
CA GLN A 213 7.86 -8.31 -7.96
C GLN A 213 9.40 -8.26 -8.14
N THR A 214 10.19 -8.50 -7.09
CA THR A 214 11.65 -8.46 -7.18
C THR A 214 12.21 -9.87 -7.47
N PRO A 215 13.16 -10.03 -8.42
CA PRO A 215 13.69 -11.35 -8.79
C PRO A 215 14.38 -12.10 -7.65
N ARG A 216 14.84 -11.39 -6.63
CA ARG A 216 15.47 -11.93 -5.43
C ARG A 216 14.95 -11.15 -4.23
N PRO A 217 13.79 -11.51 -3.68
CA PRO A 217 13.21 -10.79 -2.55
C PRO A 217 14.07 -10.96 -1.31
N HIS A 218 14.10 -9.94 -0.48
CA HIS A 218 14.66 -9.98 0.87
C HIS A 218 13.52 -10.31 1.84
N GLY A 219 12.86 -11.46 1.65
CA GLY A 219 11.69 -11.88 2.43
C GLY A 219 10.34 -11.40 1.89
N VAL A 220 9.27 -11.76 2.59
CA VAL A 220 7.88 -11.46 2.25
C VAL A 220 7.36 -10.36 3.16
N GLY A 221 7.10 -9.17 2.63
CA GLY A 221 6.59 -8.05 3.40
C GLY A 221 6.36 -6.81 2.54
N VAL A 222 6.07 -5.68 3.19
CA VAL A 222 5.97 -4.39 2.53
C VAL A 222 7.38 -3.83 2.33
N TYR A 223 7.71 -3.53 1.08
CA TYR A 223 9.00 -2.95 0.69
C TYR A 223 8.91 -1.43 0.66
N LEU A 224 9.84 -0.78 1.35
CA LEU A 224 10.01 0.67 1.32
C LEU A 224 11.47 1.02 1.07
N SER A 225 11.74 2.01 0.22
CA SER A 225 13.11 2.53 0.03
C SER A 225 13.38 3.73 0.95
N PRO A 226 14.62 3.95 1.41
CA PRO A 226 14.95 5.10 2.25
C PRO A 226 14.59 6.44 1.61
N ALA A 227 14.36 7.47 2.43
CA ALA A 227 14.01 8.82 1.99
C ALA A 227 14.91 9.39 0.87
N LYS A 228 16.20 9.04 0.86
CA LYS A 228 17.20 9.49 -0.14
C LYS A 228 17.16 8.71 -1.46
N LEU A 229 16.47 7.57 -1.51
CA LEU A 229 16.43 6.65 -2.65
C LEU A 229 14.98 6.47 -3.19
N PRO A 230 14.25 7.55 -3.51
CA PRO A 230 12.89 7.46 -4.06
C PRO A 230 12.83 6.73 -5.41
N HIS A 231 13.88 6.79 -6.24
CA HIS A 231 13.94 6.12 -7.54
C HIS A 231 13.72 4.60 -7.45
N ILE A 232 14.13 3.98 -6.33
CA ILE A 232 13.99 2.53 -6.13
C ILE A 232 12.52 2.15 -5.98
N SER A 233 11.78 2.86 -5.11
CA SER A 233 10.35 2.62 -4.94
C SER A 233 9.55 3.07 -6.16
N ALA A 234 9.96 4.16 -6.82
CA ALA A 234 9.35 4.64 -8.06
C ALA A 234 9.40 3.63 -9.22
N MET A 235 10.35 2.68 -9.22
CA MET A 235 10.38 1.57 -10.17
C MET A 235 9.26 0.54 -9.96
N MET A 236 8.70 0.48 -8.74
CA MET A 236 7.59 -0.40 -8.38
C MET A 236 6.22 0.26 -8.61
N SER A 237 6.20 1.53 -9.01
CA SER A 237 4.96 2.27 -9.29
C SER A 237 4.52 2.08 -10.74
N ASP A 238 3.28 1.64 -10.91
CA ASP A 238 2.64 1.54 -12.21
C ASP A 238 2.23 2.92 -12.73
N ILE A 239 2.18 3.04 -14.07
CA ILE A 239 1.68 4.21 -14.76
C ILE A 239 0.15 4.09 -14.84
N ASP A 240 -0.56 5.12 -14.39
CA ASP A 240 -2.02 5.20 -14.47
C ASP A 240 -2.53 5.63 -15.87
N ASP A 241 -3.84 5.69 -16.03
CA ASP A 241 -4.50 6.13 -17.27
C ASP A 241 -4.14 7.57 -17.69
N ASN A 242 -3.64 8.39 -16.76
CA ASN A 242 -3.23 9.78 -17.00
C ASN A 242 -1.73 9.89 -17.33
N GLY A 243 -1.00 8.78 -17.39
CA GLY A 243 0.44 8.76 -17.58
C GLY A 243 1.24 9.18 -16.33
N GLU A 244 0.61 9.16 -15.15
CA GLU A 244 1.23 9.47 -13.85
C GLU A 244 1.65 8.21 -13.11
N LYS A 245 2.72 8.33 -12.33
CA LYS A 245 3.12 7.35 -11.32
C LYS A 245 2.89 7.92 -9.93
N HIS A 246 2.67 7.04 -8.97
CA HIS A 246 2.36 7.43 -7.58
C HIS A 246 3.29 6.74 -6.59
N VAL A 247 3.83 7.53 -5.65
CA VAL A 247 4.72 7.04 -4.59
C VAL A 247 4.25 7.63 -3.26
N ILE A 248 4.13 6.78 -2.24
CA ILE A 248 3.68 7.15 -0.90
C ILE A 248 4.92 7.39 -0.02
N LEU A 249 5.01 8.55 0.60
CA LEU A 249 5.94 8.80 1.70
C LEU A 249 5.31 8.30 3.00
N CYS A 250 5.99 7.42 3.71
CA CYS A 250 5.52 6.82 4.96
C CYS A 250 6.46 7.18 6.12
N ARG A 251 5.91 7.26 7.32
CA ARG A 251 6.68 7.09 8.56
C ARG A 251 6.81 5.59 8.82
N VAL A 252 8.00 5.13 9.13
CA VAL A 252 8.28 3.71 9.39
C VAL A 252 9.03 3.57 10.70
N LEU A 253 8.55 2.70 11.58
CA LEU A 253 9.27 2.30 12.78
C LEU A 253 10.16 1.11 12.42
N LEU A 254 11.47 1.33 12.29
CA LEU A 254 12.37 0.23 11.94
C LEU A 254 12.75 -0.63 13.15
N GLY A 255 12.83 -0.02 14.34
CA GLY A 255 13.38 -0.69 15.51
C GLY A 255 14.77 -1.25 15.26
N LYS A 256 15.01 -2.48 15.74
CA LYS A 256 16.22 -3.24 15.44
C LYS A 256 16.04 -3.98 14.11
N CYS A 257 16.86 -3.62 13.13
CA CYS A 257 16.82 -4.22 11.80
C CYS A 257 17.57 -5.56 11.74
N GLU A 258 17.01 -6.51 11.00
CA GLU A 258 17.60 -7.79 10.63
C GLU A 258 18.08 -7.73 9.18
N LYS A 259 19.30 -8.20 8.90
CA LYS A 259 19.73 -8.39 7.52
C LYS A 259 19.07 -9.64 6.94
N ILE A 260 18.39 -9.49 5.81
CA ILE A 260 17.75 -10.59 5.12
C ILE A 260 18.52 -10.89 3.85
N GLU A 261 18.89 -12.16 3.65
CA GLU A 261 19.61 -12.57 2.45
C GLU A 261 18.72 -12.52 1.19
N ALA A 262 19.33 -12.19 0.06
CA ALA A 262 18.63 -12.09 -1.21
C ALA A 262 18.10 -13.48 -1.64
N GLY A 263 16.81 -13.54 -2.01
CA GLY A 263 16.11 -14.80 -2.31
C GLY A 263 15.47 -15.47 -1.09
N SER A 264 15.54 -14.86 0.09
CA SER A 264 14.85 -15.36 1.29
C SER A 264 13.32 -15.26 1.13
N ASN A 265 12.62 -16.28 1.62
CA ASN A 265 11.16 -16.33 1.73
C ASN A 265 10.67 -16.08 3.17
N GLN A 266 11.54 -15.52 4.02
CA GLN A 266 11.24 -15.22 5.40
C GLN A 266 10.01 -14.29 5.51
N LYS A 267 9.03 -14.68 6.35
CA LYS A 267 7.77 -13.95 6.55
C LYS A 267 7.68 -13.28 7.93
N LEU A 268 8.63 -13.57 8.81
CA LEU A 268 8.69 -13.19 10.22
C LEU A 268 10.16 -12.90 10.59
N PRO A 269 10.43 -12.12 11.65
CA PRO A 269 11.78 -12.01 12.18
C PRO A 269 12.39 -13.38 12.53
N SER A 270 13.70 -13.54 12.36
CA SER A 270 14.37 -14.80 12.78
C SER A 270 14.42 -14.97 14.29
N SER A 271 14.29 -13.88 15.04
CA SER A 271 14.18 -13.89 16.50
C SER A 271 13.35 -12.71 17.00
N LEU A 272 12.93 -12.79 18.27
CA LEU A 272 12.20 -11.72 18.95
C LEU A 272 13.03 -10.45 19.19
N ASP A 273 14.33 -10.48 18.85
CA ASP A 273 15.19 -9.30 18.96
C ASP A 273 14.98 -8.31 17.82
N PHE A 274 14.46 -8.76 16.67
CA PHE A 274 14.33 -7.96 15.47
C PHE A 274 12.89 -7.50 15.23
N ASP A 275 12.76 -6.30 14.69
CA ASP A 275 11.47 -5.64 14.48
C ASP A 275 11.16 -5.49 12.97
N THR A 276 12.17 -5.23 12.14
CA THR A 276 12.04 -5.12 10.67
C THR A 276 13.25 -5.68 9.93
N GLY A 277 13.12 -5.82 8.61
CA GLY A 277 14.14 -6.32 7.71
C GLY A 277 14.87 -5.25 6.91
N VAL A 278 16.13 -5.53 6.56
CA VAL A 278 16.93 -4.75 5.61
C VAL A 278 17.71 -5.65 4.66
N ASP A 279 18.01 -5.16 3.46
CA ASP A 279 18.91 -5.82 2.51
C ASP A 279 20.38 -5.76 2.96
N GLN A 280 20.78 -4.65 3.58
CA GLN A 280 22.11 -4.45 4.18
C GLN A 280 22.01 -3.66 5.48
N LEU A 281 22.86 -3.97 6.47
CA LEU A 281 22.89 -3.23 7.74
C LEU A 281 23.47 -1.81 7.58
N THR A 282 24.37 -1.64 6.61
CA THR A 282 25.02 -0.37 6.27
C THR A 282 24.47 0.13 4.94
N ASP A 283 23.93 1.35 4.93
CA ASP A 283 23.29 1.97 3.75
C ASP A 283 22.24 1.06 3.07
N PRO A 284 21.18 0.67 3.80
CA PRO A 284 20.12 -0.19 3.26
C PRO A 284 19.45 0.48 2.06
N LYS A 285 19.11 -0.31 1.04
CA LYS A 285 18.30 0.14 -0.09
C LYS A 285 16.83 -0.23 0.07
N TRP A 286 16.57 -1.26 0.88
CA TRP A 286 15.23 -1.73 1.18
C TRP A 286 15.04 -1.88 2.68
N TYR A 287 13.92 -1.34 3.15
CA TYR A 287 13.27 -1.72 4.40
C TYR A 287 12.16 -2.71 4.07
N VAL A 288 12.12 -3.82 4.79
CA VAL A 288 11.10 -4.86 4.65
C VAL A 288 10.34 -4.94 5.96
N VAL A 289 9.08 -4.52 5.94
CA VAL A 289 8.20 -4.63 7.10
C VAL A 289 7.35 -5.88 6.94
N TRP A 290 7.50 -6.80 7.90
CA TRP A 290 6.76 -8.06 7.89
C TRP A 290 5.24 -7.86 7.99
N PRO A 291 4.44 -8.78 7.43
CA PRO A 291 2.99 -8.70 7.49
C PRO A 291 2.41 -8.50 8.88
N THR A 292 3.02 -9.12 9.90
CA THR A 292 2.58 -8.99 11.30
C THR A 292 2.70 -7.57 11.84
N ASN A 293 3.56 -6.75 11.23
CA ASN A 293 3.93 -5.42 11.72
C ASN A 293 3.43 -4.28 10.80
N MET A 294 2.90 -4.58 9.61
CA MET A 294 2.58 -3.56 8.60
C MET A 294 1.56 -2.50 9.07
N SER A 295 0.59 -2.89 9.90
CA SER A 295 -0.47 -2.01 10.40
C SER A 295 -0.04 -1.13 11.58
N THR A 296 1.04 -1.49 12.27
CA THR A 296 1.52 -0.81 13.48
C THR A 296 2.83 -0.05 13.24
N HIS A 297 3.65 -0.49 12.28
CA HIS A 297 4.98 0.07 12.01
C HIS A 297 5.03 0.97 10.79
N ILE A 298 3.96 1.07 9.99
CA ILE A 298 3.92 1.91 8.80
C ILE A 298 2.74 2.87 8.89
N LEU A 299 3.00 4.14 8.59
CA LEU A 299 1.97 5.17 8.56
C LEU A 299 2.13 6.04 7.29
N PRO A 300 1.21 5.95 6.31
CA PRO A 300 1.25 6.76 5.07
C PRO A 300 1.11 8.24 5.38
N GLU A 301 2.06 9.10 5.04
CA GLU A 301 2.03 10.53 5.33
C GLU A 301 1.57 11.36 4.13
N LEU A 302 2.18 11.13 2.95
CA LEU A 302 1.94 11.90 1.73
C LEU A 302 1.92 10.99 0.51
N VAL A 303 1.20 11.40 -0.53
CA VAL A 303 1.25 10.78 -1.87
C VAL A 303 1.83 11.79 -2.86
N VAL A 304 2.92 11.41 -3.52
CA VAL A 304 3.56 12.17 -4.59
C VAL A 304 3.14 11.56 -5.92
N SER A 305 2.54 12.37 -6.78
CA SER A 305 2.19 12.01 -8.16
C SER A 305 3.10 12.74 -9.12
N TYR A 306 3.64 12.05 -10.11
CA TYR A 306 4.62 12.61 -11.02
C TYR A 306 4.54 11.97 -12.41
N LYS A 307 5.06 12.68 -13.43
CA LYS A 307 5.21 12.18 -14.80
C LYS A 307 6.66 12.08 -15.19
N SER A 308 6.98 11.05 -15.97
CA SER A 308 8.25 10.88 -16.66
C SER A 308 8.14 11.41 -18.09
N ALA A 309 9.15 12.10 -18.61
CA ALA A 309 9.08 12.72 -19.94
C ALA A 309 8.95 11.72 -21.11
N ASN A 310 9.17 10.42 -20.87
CA ASN A 310 9.09 9.39 -21.91
C ASN A 310 7.66 9.00 -22.31
N HIS A 311 6.62 9.60 -21.72
CA HIS A 311 5.23 9.36 -22.10
C HIS A 311 4.71 10.46 -23.03
N VAL A 312 5.04 10.34 -24.33
CA VAL A 312 4.35 11.09 -25.38
C VAL A 312 3.02 10.39 -25.65
N GLN A 313 1.93 10.97 -25.14
CA GLN A 313 0.58 10.55 -25.49
C GLN A 313 0.21 11.20 -26.82
N GLY A 314 -0.06 10.38 -27.84
CA GLY A 314 -0.70 10.83 -29.09
C GLY A 314 0.18 10.86 -30.34
N GLN A 315 0.31 9.71 -31.01
CA GLN A 315 0.32 9.71 -32.47
C GLN A 315 -0.49 8.52 -32.98
N VAL A 316 -1.72 8.82 -33.38
CA VAL A 316 -2.59 7.92 -34.13
C VAL A 316 -2.02 7.81 -35.53
N THR A 317 -1.39 6.68 -35.85
CA THR A 317 -1.31 6.19 -37.23
C THR A 317 -1.83 4.75 -37.22
N GLY A 318 -3.01 4.60 -37.81
CA GLY A 318 -3.82 3.39 -37.71
C GLY A 318 -3.21 2.20 -38.43
N THR A 319 -3.34 1.03 -37.79
CA THR A 319 -3.49 -0.28 -38.43
C THR A 319 -4.23 -1.17 -37.41
N PRO A 320 -5.27 -1.94 -37.81
CA PRO A 320 -6.14 -2.60 -36.85
C PRO A 320 -5.41 -3.80 -36.23
N CYS A 321 -5.18 -3.77 -34.93
CA CYS A 321 -4.82 -4.97 -34.19
C CYS A 321 -5.71 -5.10 -32.95
N VAL A 322 -6.19 -6.32 -32.80
CA VAL A 322 -7.14 -6.85 -31.84
C VAL A 322 -6.78 -6.43 -30.40
N LYS A 323 -7.80 -6.12 -29.60
CA LYS A 323 -7.71 -5.98 -28.14
C LYS A 323 -6.87 -7.14 -27.59
N LEU A 324 -5.75 -6.85 -26.93
CA LEU A 324 -4.93 -7.90 -26.34
C LEU A 324 -4.43 -7.47 -24.98
N ASP A 325 -4.82 -8.27 -23.99
CA ASP A 325 -4.34 -8.25 -22.63
C ASP A 325 -2.79 -8.30 -22.59
N SER A 326 -2.22 -7.62 -21.60
CA SER A 326 -0.80 -7.58 -21.19
C SER A 326 -0.07 -8.95 -21.31
N PRO A 327 1.28 -9.03 -21.52
CA PRO A 327 2.29 -8.01 -21.23
C PRO A 327 3.24 -7.67 -22.38
N VAL A 328 3.38 -6.37 -22.66
CA VAL A 328 4.44 -5.84 -23.52
C VAL A 328 5.74 -5.77 -22.70
N PRO A 329 6.90 -6.19 -23.24
CA PRO A 329 8.18 -6.06 -22.56
C PRO A 329 8.49 -4.57 -22.31
N SER A 330 9.18 -4.26 -21.21
CA SER A 330 9.60 -2.89 -20.91
C SER A 330 10.29 -2.23 -22.14
N PRO A 331 10.18 -0.91 -22.33
CA PRO A 331 10.77 -0.21 -23.47
C PRO A 331 12.28 -0.50 -23.66
N PHE A 332 12.97 -0.80 -22.56
CA PHE A 332 14.37 -1.24 -22.56
C PHE A 332 14.54 -2.61 -23.23
N VAL A 333 13.69 -3.57 -22.92
CA VAL A 333 13.72 -4.91 -23.50
C VAL A 333 13.39 -4.85 -25.00
N ALA A 334 12.41 -4.06 -25.40
CA ALA A 334 12.10 -3.84 -26.82
C ALA A 334 13.28 -3.20 -27.59
N LYS A 335 13.92 -2.18 -27.01
CA LYS A 335 15.13 -1.55 -27.58
C LYS A 335 16.31 -2.53 -27.65
N LEU A 336 16.49 -3.36 -26.61
CA LEU A 336 17.53 -4.38 -26.57
C LEU A 336 17.34 -5.41 -27.67
N PHE A 337 16.13 -5.94 -27.84
CA PHE A 337 15.84 -6.91 -28.90
C PHE A 337 15.95 -6.32 -30.30
N ALA A 338 15.51 -5.07 -30.50
CA ALA A 338 15.67 -4.38 -31.79
C ALA A 338 17.15 -4.18 -32.15
N LYS A 339 18.01 -3.92 -31.15
CA LYS A 339 19.46 -3.76 -31.35
C LYS A 339 20.13 -5.11 -31.63
N LEU A 340 19.89 -6.11 -30.79
CA LEU A 340 20.43 -7.46 -30.96
C LEU A 340 20.00 -8.08 -32.29
N GLY A 341 18.76 -7.86 -32.72
CA GLY A 341 18.25 -8.33 -34.00
C GLY A 341 18.93 -7.71 -35.23
N ARG A 342 19.55 -6.53 -35.10
CA ARG A 342 20.32 -5.88 -36.18
C ARG A 342 21.80 -6.27 -36.19
N SER A 343 22.33 -6.72 -35.05
CA SER A 343 23.75 -7.02 -34.85
C SER A 343 24.10 -8.51 -34.98
N LEU A 344 23.10 -9.40 -35.01
CA LEU A 344 23.30 -10.84 -35.03
C LEU A 344 23.09 -11.46 -36.42
N PRO A 345 23.81 -12.55 -36.75
CA PRO A 345 23.56 -13.35 -37.94
C PRO A 345 22.11 -13.89 -37.98
N PRO A 346 21.50 -14.06 -39.16
CA PRO A 346 20.09 -14.48 -39.30
C PRO A 346 19.73 -15.75 -38.52
N LEU A 347 20.66 -16.71 -38.42
CA LEU A 347 20.48 -17.95 -37.67
C LEU A 347 20.31 -17.71 -36.15
N LYS A 348 21.05 -16.76 -35.58
CA LYS A 348 20.97 -16.39 -34.16
C LYS A 348 19.74 -15.53 -33.86
N VAL A 349 19.30 -14.71 -34.82
CA VAL A 349 18.05 -13.94 -34.71
C VAL A 349 16.84 -14.86 -34.62
N LEU A 350 16.81 -15.94 -35.42
CA LEU A 350 15.74 -16.94 -35.35
C LEU A 350 15.73 -17.66 -33.99
N GLN A 351 16.89 -18.03 -33.46
CA GLN A 351 17.03 -18.62 -32.12
C GLN A 351 16.54 -17.67 -31.02
N LEU A 352 16.82 -16.37 -31.12
CA LEU A 352 16.29 -15.36 -30.21
C LEU A 352 14.76 -15.23 -30.28
N GLN A 353 14.18 -15.26 -31.47
CA GLN A 353 12.72 -15.21 -31.64
C GLN A 353 12.03 -16.43 -31.00
N THR A 354 12.59 -17.63 -31.18
CA THR A 354 12.10 -18.85 -30.54
C THR A 354 12.22 -18.80 -29.02
N LEU A 355 13.34 -18.28 -28.51
CA LEU A 355 13.59 -18.10 -27.09
C LEU A 355 12.62 -17.09 -26.46
N CYS A 356 12.35 -15.97 -27.15
CA CYS A 356 11.35 -14.98 -26.74
C CYS A 356 9.92 -15.54 -26.75
N GLY A 357 9.57 -16.35 -27.75
CA GLY A 357 8.27 -17.04 -27.79
C GLY A 357 8.10 -17.97 -26.60
N SER A 358 9.15 -18.71 -26.25
CA SER A 358 9.13 -19.66 -25.11
C SER A 358 9.00 -18.97 -23.74
N LEU A 359 9.56 -17.76 -23.59
CA LEU A 359 9.36 -16.92 -22.41
C LEU A 359 7.94 -16.35 -22.34
N LYS A 360 7.38 -15.91 -23.49
CA LYS A 360 6.01 -15.40 -23.58
C LYS A 360 4.97 -16.48 -23.26
N ASP A 361 5.23 -17.71 -23.67
CA ASP A 361 4.38 -18.87 -23.39
C ASP A 361 4.53 -19.40 -21.94
N GLY A 362 5.38 -18.77 -21.10
CA GLY A 362 5.65 -19.23 -19.73
C GLY A 362 6.39 -20.56 -19.63
N LYS A 363 6.90 -21.10 -20.75
CA LYS A 363 7.55 -22.42 -20.82
C LYS A 363 8.96 -22.42 -20.23
N VAL A 364 9.57 -21.24 -20.09
CA VAL A 364 10.95 -21.07 -19.63
C VAL A 364 11.00 -19.98 -18.55
N GLY A 365 11.59 -20.29 -17.40
CA GLY A 365 11.82 -19.32 -16.33
C GLY A 365 12.84 -18.24 -16.73
N LYS A 366 12.73 -17.05 -16.13
CA LYS A 366 13.58 -15.89 -16.46
C LYS A 366 15.09 -16.16 -16.36
N ASP A 367 15.52 -17.01 -15.43
CA ASP A 367 16.94 -17.34 -15.24
C ASP A 367 17.47 -18.25 -16.36
N MET A 368 16.73 -19.32 -16.70
CA MET A 368 17.06 -20.18 -17.83
C MET A 368 17.05 -19.40 -19.14
N PHE A 369 16.10 -18.47 -19.29
CA PHE A 369 16.07 -17.56 -20.43
C PHE A 369 17.31 -16.68 -20.52
N MET A 370 17.77 -16.10 -19.40
CA MET A 370 18.98 -15.26 -19.37
C MET A 370 20.26 -16.07 -19.64
N GLU A 371 20.37 -17.29 -19.14
CA GLU A 371 21.48 -18.19 -19.48
C GLU A 371 21.50 -18.54 -20.97
N GLN A 372 20.34 -18.87 -21.55
CA GLN A 372 20.21 -19.16 -22.97
C GLN A 372 20.46 -17.92 -23.83
N LEU A 373 20.00 -16.73 -23.40
CA LEU A 373 20.26 -15.46 -24.07
C LEU A 373 21.76 -15.15 -24.12
N ARG A 374 22.47 -15.34 -23.00
CA ARG A 374 23.93 -15.19 -22.92
C ARG A 374 24.64 -16.19 -23.82
N SER A 375 24.17 -17.44 -23.90
CA SER A 375 24.71 -18.46 -24.79
C SER A 375 24.56 -18.11 -26.27
N VAL A 376 23.41 -17.54 -26.67
CA VAL A 376 23.12 -17.18 -28.08
C VAL A 376 23.87 -15.91 -28.50
N VAL A 377 23.83 -14.88 -27.67
CA VAL A 377 24.31 -13.52 -27.99
C VAL A 377 25.78 -13.32 -27.62
N GLY A 378 26.23 -13.93 -26.52
CA GLY A 378 27.54 -13.68 -25.91
C GLY A 378 27.51 -12.48 -24.95
N ASP A 379 28.25 -12.59 -23.84
CA ASP A 379 28.25 -11.59 -22.77
C ASP A 379 28.82 -10.23 -23.21
N GLU A 380 29.82 -10.21 -24.09
CA GLU A 380 30.42 -8.97 -24.59
C GLU A 380 29.44 -8.16 -25.44
N MET A 381 28.71 -8.83 -26.35
CA MET A 381 27.72 -8.19 -27.21
C MET A 381 26.49 -7.75 -26.42
N LEU A 382 26.06 -8.55 -25.44
CA LEU A 382 24.97 -8.18 -24.54
C LEU A 382 25.35 -6.95 -23.71
N ARG A 383 26.57 -6.90 -23.17
CA ARG A 383 27.09 -5.75 -22.42
C ARG A 383 27.24 -4.52 -23.29
N SER A 384 27.74 -4.66 -24.52
CA SER A 384 27.85 -3.57 -25.49
C SER A 384 26.48 -2.98 -25.84
N ALA A 385 25.49 -3.82 -26.16
CA ALA A 385 24.14 -3.38 -26.47
C ALA A 385 23.46 -2.69 -25.27
N ILE A 386 23.67 -3.20 -24.04
CA ILE A 386 23.15 -2.60 -22.82
C ILE A 386 23.79 -1.22 -22.56
N ASN A 387 25.11 -1.09 -22.70
CA ASN A 387 25.82 0.17 -22.50
C ASN A 387 25.36 1.21 -23.52
N GLU A 388 25.23 0.84 -24.78
CA GLU A 388 24.81 1.77 -25.84
C GLU A 388 23.34 2.22 -25.70
N ILE A 389 22.47 1.37 -25.15
CA ILE A 389 21.08 1.76 -24.84
C ILE A 389 21.01 2.69 -23.62
N ARG A 390 21.99 2.60 -22.71
CA ARG A 390 22.08 3.40 -21.49
C ARG A 390 22.81 4.73 -21.67
N GLY A 391 23.52 4.91 -22.78
CA GLY A 391 24.33 6.10 -23.07
C GLY A 391 25.76 5.92 -22.58
#